data_AF-A0AAU7DMC6-F1
#
_entry.id   AF-A0AAU7DMC6-F1
#
_cell.length_a   1.000
_cell.length_b   1.000
_cell.length_c   1.000
_cell.angle_alpha   90.00
_cell.angle_beta   90.00
_cell.angle_gamma   90.00
#
_symmetry.space_group_name_H-M   'P 1'
#
loop_
_entity.id
_entity.type
_entity.pdbx_description
1 polymer ?
#
loop_
_entity_poly.entity_id
_entity_poly.type
_entity_poly.pdbx_seq_one_letter_code
_entity_poly.pdbx_strand_id
1 'polypeptide(L)'
;MRNWKALSALFLGCSALLVGCKSAPELTSTQALALVQAKYDQTAPVGVNVLVNDPGMLSGAKAKLWDRTKIYPNKIWADFKLTADGKKAVVLPGGGDVIEWRPQSADDKNYTIVVTTVAANRLKAKDMGELSDEAMAGAEAAKSGKYAEVVNLTGVPEVLQDIAHNPGNKLSVRKEADFALVNGAWTLKTIR
;
A
#
# COMPACT_ATOMS: atom_id res chain seq x y z
N MET A 1 36.53 71.74 -38.98
CA MET A 1 36.77 70.29 -38.80
C MET A 1 35.46 69.56 -39.01
N ARG A 2 35.46 68.56 -39.91
CA ARG A 2 34.56 67.38 -40.08
C ARG A 2 33.05 67.50 -39.71
N ASN A 3 32.13 67.33 -40.67
CA ASN A 3 31.49 66.05 -41.11
C ASN A 3 30.59 65.44 -40.01
N TRP A 4 29.40 64.86 -40.21
CA TRP A 4 28.60 64.37 -41.34
C TRP A 4 27.20 64.02 -40.76
N LYS A 5 26.16 64.03 -41.60
CA LYS A 5 24.79 63.53 -41.36
C LYS A 5 24.74 62.08 -40.84
N ALA A 6 23.67 61.70 -40.11
CA ALA A 6 22.96 60.42 -40.30
C ALA A 6 21.65 60.34 -39.47
N LEU A 7 20.53 60.20 -40.19
CA LEU A 7 19.31 59.52 -39.74
C LEU A 7 19.63 58.03 -39.49
N SER A 8 19.00 57.41 -38.48
CA SER A 8 18.71 55.97 -38.48
C SER A 8 17.49 55.66 -37.59
N ALA A 9 16.42 55.19 -38.24
CA ALA A 9 15.29 54.52 -37.62
C ALA A 9 15.67 53.09 -37.21
N LEU A 10 15.18 52.61 -36.06
CA LEU A 10 15.32 51.20 -35.66
C LEU A 10 13.92 50.57 -35.60
N PHE A 11 13.57 49.86 -36.67
CA PHE A 11 12.66 48.72 -36.64
C PHE A 11 13.50 47.47 -36.30
N LEU A 12 12.83 46.41 -35.82
CA LEU A 12 13.29 45.02 -35.59
C LEU A 12 13.63 44.71 -34.11
N GLY A 13 13.10 43.67 -33.47
CA GLY A 13 12.37 42.54 -34.03
C GLY A 13 11.56 41.75 -32.99
N CYS A 14 10.46 41.17 -33.49
CA CYS A 14 9.80 40.04 -32.87
C CYS A 14 10.78 38.86 -32.86
N SER A 15 11.44 38.64 -31.73
CA SER A 15 12.16 37.40 -31.47
C SER A 15 11.13 36.30 -31.20
N ALA A 16 10.80 35.55 -32.24
CA ALA A 16 10.14 34.27 -32.14
C ALA A 16 11.01 33.31 -31.33
N LEU A 17 10.79 33.27 -30.01
CA LEU A 17 11.22 32.16 -29.17
C LEU A 17 10.28 30.98 -29.39
N LEU A 18 10.35 30.40 -30.60
CA LEU A 18 10.00 28.99 -30.79
C LEU A 18 11.17 28.16 -30.28
N VAL A 19 11.41 28.23 -28.97
CA VAL A 19 12.21 27.21 -28.29
C VAL A 19 11.36 25.95 -28.38
N GLY A 20 11.82 25.01 -29.21
CA GLY A 20 11.07 23.80 -29.51
C GLY A 20 10.51 23.18 -28.24
N CYS A 21 9.21 22.94 -28.22
CA CYS A 21 8.55 22.14 -27.22
C CYS A 21 9.26 20.77 -27.20
N LYS A 22 10.24 20.58 -26.34
CA LYS A 22 10.60 19.23 -25.89
C LYS A 22 9.33 18.73 -25.23
N SER A 23 8.61 17.85 -25.92
CA SER A 23 7.49 17.13 -25.33
C SER A 23 7.95 16.60 -23.97
N ALA A 24 7.15 16.83 -22.93
CA ALA A 24 7.39 16.28 -21.61
C ALA A 24 7.78 14.80 -21.73
N PRO A 25 8.79 14.31 -21.00
CA PRO A 25 9.13 12.89 -21.03
C PRO A 25 7.88 12.08 -20.72
N GLU A 26 7.63 11.01 -21.48
CA GLU A 26 6.46 10.17 -21.25
C GLU A 26 6.60 9.45 -19.91
N LEU A 27 5.52 9.42 -19.12
CA LEU A 27 5.42 8.56 -17.95
C LEU A 27 4.81 7.24 -18.38
N THR A 28 5.59 6.16 -18.32
CA THR A 28 5.08 4.81 -18.58
C THR A 28 4.42 4.22 -17.34
N SER A 29 3.51 3.25 -17.50
CA SER A 29 2.89 2.53 -16.37
C SER A 29 3.93 1.87 -15.45
N THR A 30 5.02 1.36 -16.01
CA THR A 30 6.13 0.77 -15.23
C THR A 30 6.85 1.81 -14.36
N GLN A 31 7.15 2.99 -14.93
CA GLN A 31 7.76 4.08 -14.17
C GLN A 31 6.81 4.62 -13.09
N ALA A 32 5.53 4.81 -13.41
CA ALA A 32 4.52 5.21 -12.46
C ALA A 32 4.41 4.22 -11.29
N LEU A 33 4.37 2.91 -11.59
CA LEU A 33 4.36 1.86 -10.59
C LEU A 33 5.64 1.88 -9.71
N ALA A 34 6.81 2.12 -10.32
CA ALA A 34 8.07 2.23 -9.59
C ALA A 34 8.08 3.43 -8.63
N LEU A 35 7.50 4.58 -9.02
CA LEU A 35 7.37 5.75 -8.15
C LEU A 35 6.47 5.47 -6.95
N VAL A 36 5.34 4.78 -7.16
CA VAL A 36 4.46 4.33 -6.07
C VAL A 36 5.19 3.32 -5.17
N GLN A 37 5.87 2.33 -5.76
CA GLN A 37 6.61 1.33 -5.00
C GLN A 37 7.73 1.97 -4.18
N ALA A 38 8.45 2.95 -4.71
CA ALA A 38 9.48 3.70 -3.99
C ALA A 38 8.91 4.41 -2.75
N LYS A 39 7.68 4.95 -2.83
CA LYS A 39 7.00 5.53 -1.66
C LYS A 39 6.72 4.47 -0.60
N TYR A 40 6.24 3.29 -0.97
CA TYR A 40 6.05 2.20 -0.02
C TYR A 40 7.36 1.70 0.56
N ASP A 41 8.42 1.60 -0.23
CA ASP A 41 9.74 1.13 0.21
C ASP A 41 10.37 2.08 1.27
N GLN A 42 10.01 3.37 1.23
CA GLN A 42 10.39 4.35 2.25
C GLN A 42 9.58 4.24 3.56
N THR A 43 8.45 3.55 3.57
CA THR A 43 7.69 3.32 4.81
C THR A 43 8.35 2.24 5.68
N ALA A 44 8.19 2.36 7.00
CA ALA A 44 8.65 1.32 7.91
C ALA A 44 7.87 0.02 7.64
N PRO A 45 8.54 -1.14 7.54
CA PRO A 45 7.83 -2.40 7.41
C PRO A 45 7.03 -2.66 8.68
N VAL A 46 5.81 -3.17 8.54
CA VAL A 46 4.91 -3.48 9.65
C VAL A 46 4.33 -4.87 9.51
N GLY A 47 3.92 -5.45 10.64
CA GLY A 47 3.15 -6.67 10.65
C GLY A 47 1.79 -6.48 9.99
N VAL A 48 1.23 -7.56 9.45
CA VAL A 48 -0.08 -7.57 8.79
C VAL A 48 -1.12 -8.01 9.80
N ASN A 49 -2.21 -7.25 9.92
CA ASN A 49 -3.37 -7.65 10.69
C ASN A 49 -4.15 -8.71 9.91
N VAL A 50 -4.36 -9.87 10.55
CA VAL A 50 -5.14 -10.98 10.03
C VAL A 50 -6.33 -11.19 10.95
N LEU A 51 -7.53 -11.11 10.37
CA LEU A 51 -8.77 -11.52 10.99
C LEU A 51 -8.82 -13.05 11.03
N VAL A 52 -8.94 -13.61 12.22
CA VAL A 52 -9.04 -15.04 12.46
C VAL A 52 -10.47 -15.37 12.89
N ASN A 53 -11.19 -16.05 12.01
CA ASN A 53 -12.52 -16.61 12.23
C ASN A 53 -12.42 -18.08 12.71
N ASP A 54 -13.55 -18.79 12.88
CA ASP A 54 -13.56 -20.17 13.39
C ASP A 54 -12.68 -21.13 12.57
N PRO A 55 -12.76 -21.16 11.22
CA PRO A 55 -11.83 -21.96 10.41
C PRO A 55 -10.37 -21.58 10.67
N GLY A 56 -10.08 -20.29 10.82
CA GLY A 56 -8.72 -19.83 11.12
C GLY A 56 -8.23 -20.27 12.48
N MET A 57 -9.09 -20.22 13.51
CA MET A 57 -8.78 -20.73 14.85
C MET A 57 -8.44 -22.22 14.81
N LEU A 58 -9.21 -23.00 14.04
CA LEU A 58 -8.95 -24.43 13.85
C LEU A 58 -7.65 -24.69 13.10
N SER A 59 -7.38 -23.97 12.01
CA SER A 59 -6.16 -24.11 11.22
C SER A 59 -4.91 -23.77 12.03
N GLY A 60 -4.93 -22.66 12.78
CA GLY A 60 -3.79 -22.29 13.64
C GLY A 60 -3.58 -23.26 14.80
N ALA A 61 -4.64 -23.84 15.36
CA ALA A 61 -4.51 -24.89 16.37
C ALA A 61 -3.90 -26.18 15.79
N LYS A 62 -4.36 -26.61 14.60
CA LYS A 62 -3.77 -27.75 13.88
C LYS A 62 -2.30 -27.53 13.53
N ALA A 63 -1.94 -26.31 13.16
CA ALA A 63 -0.56 -25.89 12.90
C ALA A 63 0.25 -25.58 14.18
N LYS A 64 -0.31 -25.82 15.37
CA LYS A 64 0.33 -25.61 16.67
C LYS A 64 0.81 -24.17 16.90
N LEU A 65 0.11 -23.19 16.35
CA LEU A 65 0.34 -21.78 16.66
C LEU A 65 -0.27 -21.38 18.01
N TRP A 66 -1.36 -22.04 18.39
CA TRP A 66 -2.00 -21.84 19.69
C TRP A 66 -2.69 -23.11 20.17
N ASP A 67 -2.70 -23.29 21.49
CA ASP A 67 -3.33 -24.42 22.15
C ASP A 67 -4.52 -23.95 23.00
N ARG A 68 -5.64 -24.66 22.91
CA ARG A 68 -6.79 -24.37 23.77
C ARG A 68 -6.45 -24.76 25.21
N THR A 69 -6.46 -23.78 26.10
CA THR A 69 -6.10 -23.96 27.52
C THR A 69 -7.29 -23.95 28.45
N LYS A 70 -8.38 -23.28 28.07
CA LYS A 70 -9.59 -23.18 28.89
C LYS A 70 -10.84 -23.24 28.03
N ILE A 71 -11.88 -23.90 28.54
CA ILE A 71 -13.24 -23.86 28.02
C ILE A 71 -14.12 -23.36 29.16
N TYR A 72 -14.97 -22.36 28.87
CA TYR A 72 -15.85 -21.78 29.87
C TYR A 72 -17.18 -22.55 29.97
N PRO A 73 -17.94 -22.42 31.07
CA PRO A 73 -19.19 -23.17 31.27
C PRO A 73 -20.25 -23.00 30.17
N ASN A 74 -20.27 -21.86 29.47
CA ASN A 74 -21.18 -21.61 28.34
C ASN A 74 -20.82 -22.43 27.08
N LYS A 75 -19.68 -23.14 27.08
CA LYS A 75 -19.14 -23.99 26.00
C LYS A 75 -18.85 -23.30 24.66
N ILE A 76 -19.13 -22.00 24.54
CA ILE A 76 -18.83 -21.18 23.35
C ILE A 76 -17.59 -20.32 23.53
N TRP A 77 -17.20 -20.03 24.78
CA TRP A 77 -15.99 -19.27 25.09
C TRP A 77 -14.82 -20.18 25.44
N ALA A 78 -13.63 -19.78 24.98
CA ALA A 78 -12.40 -20.52 25.23
C ALA A 78 -11.18 -19.60 25.22
N ASP A 79 -10.13 -20.01 25.93
CA ASP A 79 -8.82 -19.34 25.87
C ASP A 79 -7.84 -20.20 25.10
N PHE A 80 -7.10 -19.57 24.19
CA PHE A 80 -6.06 -20.22 23.41
C PHE A 80 -4.72 -19.53 23.67
N LYS A 81 -3.75 -20.27 24.19
CA LYS A 81 -2.43 -19.74 24.48
C LYS A 81 -1.52 -19.90 23.27
N LEU A 82 -0.81 -18.84 22.88
CA LEU A 82 0.20 -18.91 21.84
C LEU A 82 1.33 -19.86 22.27
N THR A 83 1.68 -20.77 21.38
CA THR A 83 2.83 -21.65 21.57
C THR A 83 4.14 -20.88 21.36
N ALA A 84 5.29 -21.54 21.58
CA ALA A 84 6.57 -20.93 21.25
C ALA A 84 6.68 -20.55 19.76
N ASP A 85 6.11 -21.35 18.86
CA ASP A 85 6.10 -21.05 17.42
C ASP A 85 5.01 -20.02 17.06
N GLY A 86 3.86 -20.07 17.75
CA GLY A 86 2.85 -19.01 17.67
C GLY A 86 3.40 -17.63 17.98
N LYS A 87 4.19 -17.49 19.04
CA LYS A 87 4.84 -16.23 19.43
C LYS A 87 5.87 -15.72 18.42
N LYS A 88 6.48 -16.61 17.62
CA LYS A 88 7.36 -16.22 16.51
C LYS A 88 6.58 -15.79 15.27
N ALA A 89 5.33 -16.23 15.16
CA ALA A 89 4.49 -16.01 13.99
C ALA A 89 3.59 -14.78 14.13
N VAL A 90 3.00 -14.57 15.32
CA VAL A 90 2.02 -13.51 15.58
C VAL A 90 2.22 -12.83 16.93
N VAL A 91 1.74 -11.60 17.02
CA VAL A 91 1.49 -10.86 18.25
C VAL A 91 0.00 -10.58 18.39
N LEU A 92 -0.48 -10.53 19.63
CA LEU A 92 -1.86 -10.20 19.95
C LEU A 92 -2.02 -8.70 20.24
N PRO A 93 -3.18 -8.11 19.91
CA PRO A 93 -3.52 -6.77 20.37
C PRO A 93 -3.37 -6.68 21.90
N GLY A 94 -2.53 -5.76 22.38
CA GLY A 94 -2.24 -5.59 23.81
C GLY A 94 -1.02 -6.35 24.36
N GLY A 95 -0.29 -7.11 23.53
CA GLY A 95 1.04 -7.64 23.88
C GLY A 95 1.07 -8.90 24.77
N GLY A 96 -0.07 -9.57 24.96
CA GLY A 96 -0.17 -10.84 25.68
C GLY A 96 0.04 -12.07 24.80
N ASP A 97 -0.12 -13.26 25.40
CA ASP A 97 -0.02 -14.55 24.71
C ASP A 97 -1.30 -15.41 24.78
N VAL A 98 -2.42 -14.82 25.18
CA VAL A 98 -3.72 -15.50 25.26
C VAL A 98 -4.71 -14.84 24.32
N ILE A 99 -5.23 -15.63 23.39
CA ILE A 99 -6.39 -15.32 22.60
C ILE A 99 -7.63 -15.62 23.44
N GLU A 100 -8.45 -14.61 23.66
CA GLU A 100 -9.75 -14.76 24.30
C GLU A 100 -10.84 -14.93 23.23
N TRP A 101 -11.24 -16.17 22.97
CA TRP A 101 -12.32 -16.46 22.05
C TRP A 101 -13.67 -16.30 22.74
N ARG A 102 -14.44 -15.28 22.35
CA ARG A 102 -15.67 -14.81 23.02
C ARG A 102 -16.80 -14.45 22.03
N PRO A 103 -17.26 -15.36 21.16
CA PRO A 103 -18.40 -15.09 20.29
C PRO A 103 -19.68 -14.88 21.09
N GLN A 104 -20.65 -14.17 20.49
CA GLN A 104 -21.95 -13.92 21.14
C GLN A 104 -22.81 -15.20 21.22
N SER A 105 -22.66 -16.11 20.25
CA SER A 105 -23.36 -17.40 20.19
C SER A 105 -22.53 -18.42 19.43
N ALA A 106 -22.94 -19.70 19.46
CA ALA A 106 -22.26 -20.76 18.70
C ALA A 106 -22.37 -20.59 17.17
N ASP A 107 -23.35 -19.82 16.70
CA ASP A 107 -23.62 -19.59 15.27
C ASP A 107 -23.16 -18.20 14.79
N ASP A 108 -22.39 -17.48 15.60
CA ASP A 108 -21.88 -16.15 15.25
C ASP A 108 -20.75 -16.22 14.22
N LYS A 109 -21.14 -16.33 12.94
CA LYS A 109 -20.23 -16.43 11.80
C LYS A 109 -19.40 -15.17 11.53
N ASN A 110 -19.71 -14.07 12.21
CA ASN A 110 -19.02 -12.79 12.03
C ASN A 110 -17.97 -12.55 13.11
N TYR A 111 -17.94 -13.38 14.15
CA TYR A 111 -16.95 -13.25 15.20
C TYR A 111 -15.55 -13.54 14.66
N THR A 112 -14.66 -12.57 14.86
CA THR A 112 -13.25 -12.67 14.50
C THR A 112 -12.41 -12.03 15.57
N ILE A 113 -11.18 -12.51 15.70
CA ILE A 113 -10.12 -11.82 16.44
C ILE A 113 -9.13 -11.23 15.46
N VAL A 114 -8.36 -10.24 15.90
CA VAL A 114 -7.20 -9.74 15.15
C VAL A 114 -5.94 -10.36 15.72
N VAL A 115 -5.08 -10.89 14.87
CA VAL A 115 -3.68 -11.16 15.18
C VAL A 115 -2.79 -10.37 14.23
N THR A 116 -1.62 -9.94 14.65
CA THR A 116 -0.67 -9.22 13.79
C THR A 116 0.53 -10.11 13.53
N THR A 117 0.96 -10.25 12.27
CA THR A 117 2.15 -11.07 11.95
C THR A 117 3.42 -10.44 12.53
N VAL A 118 4.33 -11.27 13.05
CA VAL A 118 5.67 -10.81 13.48
C VAL A 118 6.52 -10.45 12.27
N ALA A 119 6.40 -11.21 11.16
CA ALA A 119 7.03 -10.86 9.90
C ALA A 119 6.51 -9.49 9.43
N ALA A 120 7.42 -8.53 9.34
CA ALA A 120 7.14 -7.17 8.94
C ALA A 120 7.40 -7.00 7.45
N ASN A 121 6.41 -6.45 6.73
CA ASN A 121 6.46 -6.28 5.29
C ASN A 121 6.04 -4.88 4.87
N ARG A 122 6.31 -4.57 3.60
CA ARG A 122 5.84 -3.36 2.94
C ARG A 122 4.81 -3.71 1.89
N LEU A 123 3.90 -2.76 1.65
CA LEU A 123 2.91 -2.88 0.58
C LEU A 123 3.59 -2.97 -0.79
N LYS A 124 2.90 -3.61 -1.72
CA LYS A 124 3.29 -3.71 -3.11
C LYS A 124 2.30 -2.99 -4.01
N ALA A 125 2.82 -2.18 -4.93
CA ALA A 125 2.03 -1.68 -6.04
C ALA A 125 2.09 -2.69 -7.18
N LYS A 126 0.94 -3.05 -7.75
CA LYS A 126 0.83 -3.88 -8.96
C LYS A 126 -0.21 -3.32 -9.93
N ASP A 127 -0.18 -3.80 -11.16
CA ASP A 127 -1.26 -3.62 -12.14
C ASP A 127 -1.65 -2.15 -12.35
N MET A 128 -0.66 -1.28 -12.61
CA MET A 128 -0.90 0.10 -13.00
C MET A 128 -1.68 0.11 -14.31
N GLY A 129 -2.87 0.71 -14.26
CA GLY A 129 -3.73 0.91 -15.41
C GLY A 129 -3.21 1.99 -16.35
N GLU A 130 -4.09 2.42 -17.24
CA GLU A 130 -3.81 3.51 -18.15
C GLU A 130 -3.61 4.82 -17.39
N LEU A 131 -2.66 5.62 -17.87
CA LEU A 131 -2.36 6.93 -17.32
C LEU A 131 -3.14 7.99 -18.09
N SER A 132 -3.97 8.74 -17.36
CA SER A 132 -4.75 9.85 -17.92
C SER A 132 -4.04 11.17 -17.66
N ASP A 133 -4.12 12.10 -18.60
CA ASP A 133 -3.60 13.46 -18.40
C ASP A 133 -4.47 14.21 -17.40
N GLU A 134 -3.83 14.99 -16.53
CA GLU A 134 -4.48 15.76 -15.47
C GLU A 134 -3.96 17.20 -15.47
N ALA A 135 -4.73 18.10 -14.87
CA ALA A 135 -4.29 19.46 -14.58
C ALA A 135 -3.89 19.58 -13.11
N MET A 136 -2.64 19.95 -12.84
CA MET A 136 -2.14 20.21 -11.49
C MET A 136 -1.42 21.55 -11.45
N ALA A 137 -1.81 22.42 -10.51
CA ALA A 137 -1.22 23.75 -10.39
C ALA A 137 0.29 23.67 -10.12
N GLY A 138 1.08 24.39 -10.91
CA GLY A 138 2.55 24.44 -10.78
C GLY A 138 3.29 23.22 -11.33
N ALA A 139 2.61 22.30 -12.02
CA ALA A 139 3.24 21.18 -12.73
C ALA A 139 3.40 21.49 -14.22
N GLU A 140 4.51 21.05 -14.82
CA GLU A 140 4.73 21.14 -16.28
C GLU A 140 3.80 20.18 -17.04
N ALA A 141 3.55 19.01 -16.46
CA ALA A 141 2.58 18.01 -16.88
C ALA A 141 2.12 17.22 -15.66
N ALA A 142 0.89 16.73 -15.66
CA ALA A 142 0.38 15.86 -14.62
C ALA A 142 -0.38 14.68 -15.21
N LYS A 143 -0.33 13.54 -14.51
CA LYS A 143 -1.00 12.30 -14.88
C LYS A 143 -1.59 11.62 -13.66
N SER A 144 -2.69 10.88 -13.83
CA SER A 144 -3.28 10.01 -12.81
C SER A 144 -3.34 8.57 -13.32
N GLY A 145 -3.28 7.60 -12.40
CA GLY A 145 -3.38 6.19 -12.75
C GLY A 145 -3.90 5.33 -11.59
N LYS A 146 -4.74 4.35 -11.92
CA LYS A 146 -5.24 3.39 -10.93
C LYS A 146 -4.34 2.16 -10.86
N TYR A 147 -4.09 1.65 -9.66
CA TYR A 147 -3.27 0.46 -9.44
C TYR A 147 -3.85 -0.40 -8.31
N ALA A 148 -3.32 -1.61 -8.16
CA ALA A 148 -3.61 -2.49 -7.03
C ALA A 148 -2.55 -2.31 -5.94
N GLU A 149 -2.96 -1.84 -4.77
CA GLU A 149 -2.16 -1.89 -3.54
C GLU A 149 -2.37 -3.27 -2.89
N VAL A 150 -1.29 -4.01 -2.71
CA VAL A 150 -1.31 -5.42 -2.28
C VAL A 150 -0.50 -5.60 -1.02
N VAL A 151 -1.08 -6.33 -0.06
CA VAL A 151 -0.40 -6.76 1.15
C VAL A 151 0.63 -7.83 0.81
N ASN A 152 1.87 -7.63 1.23
CA ASN A 152 2.93 -8.61 1.06
C ASN A 152 3.02 -9.53 2.28
N LEU A 153 2.85 -10.83 2.05
CA LEU A 153 2.92 -11.87 3.08
C LEU A 153 4.24 -12.66 3.06
N THR A 154 5.28 -12.14 2.41
CA THR A 154 6.61 -12.79 2.38
C THR A 154 7.13 -13.02 3.80
N GLY A 155 7.58 -14.24 4.09
CA GLY A 155 8.09 -14.62 5.42
C GLY A 155 7.00 -14.87 6.47
N VAL A 156 5.71 -14.71 6.14
CA VAL A 156 4.60 -15.13 6.99
C VAL A 156 4.41 -16.66 6.82
N PRO A 157 4.23 -17.44 7.90
CA PRO A 157 3.92 -18.87 7.80
C PRO A 157 2.72 -19.16 6.90
N GLU A 158 2.80 -20.22 6.09
CA GLU A 158 1.77 -20.60 5.10
C GLU A 158 0.36 -20.67 5.69
N VAL A 159 0.20 -21.31 6.85
CA VAL A 159 -1.11 -21.38 7.53
C VAL A 159 -1.71 -20.00 7.83
N LEU A 160 -0.89 -18.99 8.14
CA LEU A 160 -1.38 -17.63 8.36
C LEU A 160 -1.69 -16.91 7.05
N GLN A 161 -0.98 -17.24 5.96
CA GLN A 161 -1.34 -16.77 4.62
C GLN A 161 -2.69 -17.33 4.18
N ASP A 162 -2.95 -18.61 4.44
CA ASP A 162 -4.23 -19.24 4.15
C ASP A 162 -5.37 -18.59 4.96
N ILE A 163 -5.14 -18.37 6.26
CA ILE A 163 -6.10 -17.66 7.12
C ILE A 163 -6.34 -16.23 6.62
N ALA A 164 -5.31 -15.54 6.14
CA ALA A 164 -5.43 -14.20 5.59
C ALA A 164 -6.25 -14.14 4.30
N HIS A 165 -6.49 -15.28 3.62
CA HIS A 165 -7.43 -15.38 2.49
C HIS A 165 -8.86 -15.73 2.92
N ASN A 166 -9.12 -15.96 4.21
CA ASN A 166 -10.48 -16.18 4.70
C ASN A 166 -11.36 -14.91 4.56
N PRO A 167 -12.68 -15.06 4.44
CA PRO A 167 -13.61 -13.93 4.38
C PRO A 167 -13.42 -12.94 5.52
N GLY A 168 -13.47 -11.64 5.18
CA GLY A 168 -13.27 -10.52 6.12
C GLY A 168 -11.90 -9.85 5.96
N ASN A 169 -10.86 -10.61 5.61
CA ASN A 169 -9.55 -10.05 5.30
C ASN A 169 -9.53 -9.38 3.92
N LYS A 170 -8.78 -8.28 3.80
CA LYS A 170 -8.57 -7.58 2.53
C LYS A 170 -7.07 -7.49 2.25
N LEU A 171 -6.61 -8.28 1.29
CA LEU A 171 -5.18 -8.33 0.89
C LEU A 171 -4.85 -7.46 -0.31
N SER A 172 -5.87 -6.85 -0.93
CA SER A 172 -5.69 -5.94 -2.04
C SER A 172 -6.80 -4.88 -2.05
N VAL A 173 -6.45 -3.67 -2.48
CA VAL A 173 -7.38 -2.58 -2.71
C VAL A 173 -6.97 -1.80 -3.94
N ARG A 174 -7.95 -1.28 -4.67
CA ARG A 174 -7.68 -0.36 -5.79
C ARG A 174 -7.42 1.04 -5.24
N LYS A 175 -6.33 1.63 -5.71
CA LYS A 175 -5.86 2.97 -5.37
C LYS A 175 -5.67 3.78 -6.64
N GLU A 176 -5.64 5.09 -6.49
CA GLU A 176 -5.28 6.02 -7.56
C GLU A 176 -4.08 6.87 -7.13
N ALA A 177 -3.11 7.01 -8.02
CA ALA A 177 -1.90 7.80 -7.79
C ALA A 177 -1.86 8.97 -8.77
N ASP A 178 -1.51 10.15 -8.25
CA ASP A 178 -1.33 11.36 -9.03
C ASP A 178 0.16 11.68 -9.14
N PHE A 179 0.61 12.00 -10.34
CA PHE A 179 2.00 12.26 -10.71
C PHE A 179 2.12 13.65 -11.33
N ALA A 180 3.24 14.32 -11.07
CA ALA A 180 3.56 15.57 -11.75
C ALA A 180 5.02 15.62 -12.16
N LEU A 181 5.23 16.19 -13.35
CA LEU A 181 6.53 16.53 -13.88
C LEU A 181 6.99 17.84 -13.23
N VAL A 182 8.08 17.75 -12.48
CA VAL A 182 8.71 18.88 -11.78
C VAL A 182 10.19 18.88 -12.12
N ASN A 183 10.67 19.98 -12.70
CA ASN A 183 12.08 20.12 -13.11
C ASN A 183 12.53 18.99 -14.06
N GLY A 184 11.66 18.61 -15.00
CA GLY A 184 11.94 17.54 -15.96
C GLY A 184 11.94 16.10 -15.40
N ALA A 185 11.52 15.87 -14.15
CA ALA A 185 11.40 14.55 -13.55
C ALA A 185 9.98 14.27 -13.03
N TRP A 186 9.46 13.08 -13.32
CA TRP A 186 8.17 12.64 -12.79
C TRP A 186 8.28 12.32 -11.30
N THR A 187 7.33 12.86 -10.53
CA THR A 187 7.27 12.66 -9.08
C THR A 187 5.85 12.22 -8.69
N LEU A 188 5.77 11.26 -7.77
CA LEU A 188 4.52 10.93 -7.10
C LEU A 188 4.11 12.09 -6.19
N LYS A 189 2.86 12.54 -6.30
CA LYS A 189 2.31 13.61 -5.46
C LYS A 189 1.39 13.07 -4.39
N THR A 190 0.42 12.25 -4.80
CA THR A 190 -0.64 11.77 -3.91
C THR A 190 -1.01 10.33 -4.24
N ILE A 191 -1.45 9.59 -3.22
CA ILE A 191 -2.13 8.30 -3.34
C ILE A 191 -3.49 8.46 -2.64
N ARG A 192 -4.58 8.05 -3.29
CA ARG A 192 -5.95 8.06 -2.76
C ARG A 192 -6.57 6.67 -2.84
#